data_AF-A0A7C2MEK0-F1
#
_entry.id   AF-A0A7C2MEK0-F1
#
_cell.length_a   1.000
_cell.length_b   1.000
_cell.length_c   1.000
_cell.angle_alpha   90.00
_cell.angle_beta   90.00
_cell.angle_gamma   90.00
#
_symmetry.space_group_name_H-M   'P 1'
#
loop_
_entity.id
_entity.type
_entity.pdbx_description
1 polymer ?
#
loop_
_entity_poly.entity_id
_entity_poly.type
_entity_poly.pdbx_seq_one_letter_code
_entity_poly.pdbx_strand_id
1 'polypeptide(L)'
;MNMNEPPSLLRNDYISAKERGANNWLTLKLIGTKSNRSAIGARVRVQAGTHRQTQEVTSQSSYYSHNDLRLHFGLGANKKADQIEIYWPNGQSEVIKDIAANQIGVLKEGHGWVKSAVSSQ
;
A
#
# COMPACT_ATOMS: atom_id res chain seq x y z
N MET A 1 4.16 -12.94 -39.37
CA MET A 1 4.28 -13.89 -38.24
C MET A 1 3.78 -13.19 -36.99
N ASN A 2 2.94 -13.91 -36.25
CA ASN A 2 1.84 -13.45 -35.40
C ASN A 2 2.29 -13.11 -33.97
N MET A 3 1.99 -11.91 -33.46
CA MET A 3 1.96 -11.62 -32.02
C MET A 3 0.64 -10.90 -31.70
N ASN A 4 -0.43 -11.69 -31.72
CA ASN A 4 -1.80 -11.35 -31.34
C ASN A 4 -2.02 -11.61 -29.84
N GLU A 5 -1.20 -11.02 -28.97
CA GLU A 5 -1.55 -10.93 -27.55
C GLU A 5 -1.87 -9.47 -27.24
N PRO A 6 -3.09 -9.16 -26.78
CA PRO A 6 -3.35 -7.82 -26.28
C PRO A 6 -2.38 -7.57 -25.12
N PRO A 7 -1.75 -6.39 -25.04
CA PRO A 7 -0.97 -6.05 -23.86
C PRO A 7 -1.92 -6.24 -22.67
N SER A 8 -1.56 -7.17 -21.78
CA SER A 8 -2.24 -7.34 -20.50
C SER A 8 -1.88 -6.11 -19.69
N LEU A 9 -2.61 -5.03 -19.98
CA LEU A 9 -2.76 -3.91 -19.07
C LEU A 9 -3.18 -4.55 -17.76
N LEU A 10 -2.27 -4.57 -16.78
CA LEU A 10 -2.62 -4.76 -15.38
C LEU A 10 -3.38 -3.49 -14.97
N ARG A 11 -4.62 -3.45 -15.45
CA ARG A 11 -5.65 -2.50 -15.07
C ARG A 11 -5.90 -2.78 -13.60
N ASN A 12 -5.37 -1.91 -12.75
CA ASN A 12 -5.75 -1.84 -11.35
C ASN A 12 -7.17 -1.23 -11.30
N ASP A 13 -8.14 -1.96 -11.84
CA ASP A 13 -9.54 -1.57 -11.92
C ASP A 13 -10.16 -1.76 -10.54
N TYR A 14 -9.88 -0.83 -9.62
CA TYR A 14 -10.53 -0.81 -8.31
C TYR A 14 -11.22 0.52 -7.97
N ILE A 15 -11.56 1.31 -9.00
CA ILE A 15 -12.55 2.37 -8.84
C ILE A 15 -13.72 2.11 -9.77
N SER A 16 -14.67 1.29 -9.31
CA SER A 16 -16.02 1.32 -9.84
C SER A 16 -16.53 2.76 -9.74
N ALA A 17 -16.66 3.42 -10.89
CA ALA A 17 -17.09 4.81 -11.08
C ALA A 17 -18.49 5.15 -10.52
N LYS A 18 -19.07 4.26 -9.70
CA LYS A 18 -20.39 4.38 -9.09
C LYS A 18 -20.38 5.16 -7.77
N GLU A 19 -19.22 5.32 -7.12
CA GLU A 19 -19.14 5.93 -5.79
C GLU A 19 -18.37 7.26 -5.83
N ARG A 20 -18.98 8.31 -6.40
CA ARG A 20 -18.55 9.70 -6.20
C ARG A 20 -18.89 10.19 -4.77
N GLY A 21 -18.60 9.38 -3.76
CA GLY A 21 -18.50 9.77 -2.35
C GLY A 21 -17.05 10.12 -2.02
N ALA A 22 -16.81 10.82 -0.90
CA ALA A 22 -15.48 11.27 -0.49
C ALA A 22 -14.39 10.21 -0.76
N ASN A 23 -13.48 10.48 -1.69
CA ASN A 23 -12.42 9.55 -2.09
C ASN A 23 -11.33 9.55 -1.02
N ASN A 24 -11.52 8.73 0.00
CA ASN A 24 -10.53 8.55 1.03
C ASN A 24 -9.37 7.70 0.50
N TRP A 25 -8.15 8.03 0.90
CA TRP A 25 -6.95 7.31 0.49
C TRP A 25 -6.05 6.98 1.68
N LEU A 26 -5.16 6.02 1.54
CA LEU A 26 -4.15 5.70 2.54
C LEU A 26 -2.86 5.35 1.82
N THR A 27 -1.79 6.08 2.12
CA THR A 27 -0.48 5.78 1.56
C THR A 27 0.39 5.17 2.63
N LEU A 28 1.02 4.04 2.34
CA LEU A 28 1.86 3.31 3.27
C LEU A 28 3.29 3.27 2.76
N LYS A 29 4.24 3.73 3.58
CA LYS A 29 5.66 3.61 3.33
C LYS A 29 6.23 2.55 4.24
N LEU A 30 6.78 1.50 3.66
CA LEU A 30 7.40 0.41 4.40
C LEU A 30 8.91 0.66 4.50
N ILE A 31 9.46 0.45 5.69
CA ILE A 31 10.88 0.57 5.98
C ILE A 31 11.34 -0.76 6.56
N GLY A 32 12.12 -1.50 5.77
CA GLY A 32 12.79 -2.71 6.26
C GLY A 32 13.93 -2.36 7.21
N THR A 33 14.14 -3.19 8.22
CA THR A 33 15.22 -3.07 9.22
C THR A 33 16.11 -4.30 9.21
N LYS A 34 15.51 -5.50 9.27
CA LYS A 34 16.17 -6.80 9.15
C LYS A 34 16.23 -7.24 7.69
N SER A 35 15.16 -6.96 6.96
CA SER A 35 15.08 -7.12 5.51
C SER A 35 15.76 -5.94 4.80
N ASN A 36 15.77 -5.92 3.47
CA ASN A 36 16.31 -4.79 2.72
C ASN A 36 15.60 -3.48 3.14
N ARG A 37 16.34 -2.36 3.19
CA ARG A 37 15.81 -1.07 3.71
C ARG A 37 14.56 -0.57 2.97
N SER A 38 14.41 -1.01 1.74
CA SER A 38 13.28 -0.71 0.86
C SER A 38 12.06 -1.63 1.06
N ALA A 39 12.13 -2.63 1.94
CA ALA A 39 11.06 -3.60 2.19
C ALA A 39 10.54 -4.32 0.92
N ILE A 40 11.41 -4.53 -0.07
CA ILE A 40 11.05 -5.20 -1.32
C ILE A 40 10.62 -6.64 -1.01
N GLY A 41 9.52 -7.08 -1.61
CA GLY A 41 8.87 -8.36 -1.34
C GLY A 41 7.91 -8.33 -0.13
N ALA A 42 7.77 -7.19 0.57
CA ALA A 42 6.76 -7.07 1.61
C ALA A 42 5.37 -6.90 0.99
N ARG A 43 4.42 -7.71 1.44
CA ARG A 43 3.02 -7.68 0.99
C ARG A 43 2.15 -6.99 2.02
N VAL A 44 1.36 -6.03 1.58
CA VAL A 44 0.43 -5.29 2.43
C VAL A 44 -0.98 -5.48 1.96
N ARG A 45 -1.85 -5.83 2.89
CA ARG A 45 -3.26 -6.07 2.69
C ARG A 45 -4.05 -5.10 3.55
N VAL A 46 -4.80 -4.21 2.90
CA VAL A 46 -5.64 -3.21 3.54
C VAL A 46 -7.10 -3.62 3.36
N GLN A 47 -7.85 -3.61 4.45
CA GLN A 47 -9.29 -3.85 4.49
C GLN A 47 -10.00 -2.60 5.02
N ALA A 48 -11.02 -2.15 4.31
CA ALA A 48 -11.87 -1.03 4.65
C ALA A 48 -13.32 -1.35 4.27
N GLY A 49 -14.13 -1.65 5.28
CA GLY A 49 -15.49 -2.17 5.14
C GLY A 49 -15.50 -3.47 4.33
N THR A 50 -16.24 -3.44 3.23
CA THR A 50 -16.38 -4.53 2.26
C THR A 50 -15.22 -4.61 1.25
N HIS A 51 -14.35 -3.58 1.20
CA HIS A 51 -13.26 -3.51 0.25
C HIS A 51 -11.97 -4.05 0.86
N ARG A 52 -11.27 -4.89 0.10
CA ARG A 52 -9.96 -5.41 0.46
C ARG A 52 -9.01 -5.26 -0.72
N GLN A 53 -7.87 -4.62 -0.47
CA GLN A 53 -6.81 -4.43 -1.45
C GLN A 53 -5.53 -5.09 -0.93
N THR A 54 -4.74 -5.63 -1.85
CA THR A 54 -3.44 -6.22 -1.51
C THR A 54 -2.43 -5.74 -2.52
N GLN A 55 -1.33 -5.18 -2.04
CA GLN A 55 -0.21 -4.69 -2.85
C GLN A 55 1.10 -5.22 -2.30
N GLU A 56 2.09 -5.37 -3.15
CA GLU A 56 3.44 -5.80 -2.76
C GLU A 56 4.43 -4.71 -3.12
N VAL A 57 5.42 -4.48 -2.26
CA VAL A 57 6.55 -3.62 -2.58
C VAL A 57 7.44 -4.36 -3.57
N THR A 58 7.29 -4.06 -4.86
CA THR A 58 8.13 -4.68 -5.90
C THR A 58 9.31 -3.78 -6.23
N SER A 59 10.45 -4.37 -6.57
CA SER A 59 11.63 -3.64 -7.06
C SER A 59 11.52 -3.29 -8.54
N GLN A 60 10.30 -3.26 -9.11
CA GLN A 60 10.11 -3.06 -10.54
C GLN A 60 10.33 -1.58 -10.86
N SER A 61 11.60 -1.24 -10.97
CA SER A 61 12.12 0.05 -11.41
C SER A 61 11.68 0.25 -12.86
N SER A 62 10.51 0.85 -13.07
CA SER A 62 10.17 1.41 -14.37
C SER A 62 11.25 2.46 -14.69
N TYR A 63 12.05 2.16 -15.72
CA TYR A 63 13.31 2.76 -16.19
C TYR A 63 13.40 4.31 -16.23
N TYR A 64 12.34 5.05 -15.90
CA TYR A 64 12.28 6.52 -15.92
C TYR A 64 11.53 7.18 -14.74
N SER A 65 11.11 6.46 -13.70
CA SER A 65 10.34 7.06 -12.59
C SER A 65 11.03 6.88 -11.25
N HIS A 66 11.37 8.00 -10.65
CA HIS A 66 12.07 8.17 -9.39
C HIS A 66 11.43 7.29 -8.28
N ASN A 67 12.13 6.22 -7.93
CA ASN A 67 11.95 5.22 -6.86
C ASN A 67 10.96 5.57 -5.72
N ASP A 68 9.66 5.55 -5.98
CA ASP A 68 8.64 5.74 -4.97
C ASP A 68 8.08 4.39 -4.49
N LEU A 69 8.68 3.84 -3.44
CA LEU A 69 8.30 2.55 -2.85
C LEU A 69 7.06 2.65 -1.93
N ARG A 70 6.22 3.68 -2.11
CA ARG A 70 5.01 3.87 -1.30
C ARG A 70 3.86 3.10 -1.95
N LEU A 71 3.10 2.41 -1.12
CA LEU A 71 1.89 1.70 -1.54
C LEU A 71 0.69 2.60 -1.34
N HIS A 72 -0.09 2.83 -2.39
CA HIS A 72 -1.23 3.73 -2.36
C HIS A 72 -2.55 2.95 -2.42
N PHE A 73 -3.38 3.08 -1.38
CA PHE A 73 -4.65 2.37 -1.25
C PHE A 73 -5.82 3.35 -1.30
N GLY A 74 -6.77 3.13 -2.21
CA GLY A 74 -8.03 3.86 -2.22
C GLY A 74 -9.01 3.22 -1.23
N LEU A 75 -9.54 3.98 -0.27
CA LEU A 75 -10.49 3.48 0.73
C LEU A 75 -11.96 3.77 0.37
N GLY A 76 -12.19 4.47 -0.75
CA GLY A 76 -13.53 4.90 -1.16
C GLY A 76 -14.16 5.80 -0.11
N ALA A 77 -15.44 5.60 0.21
CA ALA A 77 -16.15 6.38 1.23
C ALA A 77 -15.73 6.08 2.68
N ASN A 78 -14.86 5.08 2.91
CA ASN A 78 -14.44 4.69 4.26
C ASN A 78 -13.43 5.68 4.85
N LYS A 79 -13.74 6.22 6.03
CA LYS A 79 -12.88 7.17 6.74
C LYS A 79 -11.66 6.53 7.43
N LYS A 80 -11.56 5.20 7.42
CA LYS A 80 -10.47 4.44 8.04
C LYS A 80 -10.25 3.12 7.32
N ALA A 81 -9.04 2.58 7.44
CA ALA A 81 -8.73 1.18 7.19
C ALA A 81 -8.97 0.39 8.49
N ASP A 82 -9.89 -0.57 8.44
CA ASP A 82 -10.22 -1.42 9.58
C ASP A 82 -9.06 -2.34 9.95
N GLN A 83 -8.36 -2.86 8.94
CA GLN A 83 -7.25 -3.77 9.16
C GLN A 83 -6.20 -3.64 8.05
N ILE A 84 -4.95 -3.51 8.47
CA ILE A 84 -3.75 -3.49 7.64
C ILE A 84 -2.89 -4.66 8.09
N GLU A 85 -2.68 -5.62 7.22
CA GLU A 85 -1.77 -6.73 7.44
C GLU A 85 -0.55 -6.56 6.56
N ILE A 86 0.62 -6.70 7.16
CA ILE A 86 1.91 -6.60 6.48
C ILE A 86 2.58 -7.93 6.64
N TYR A 87 2.93 -8.56 5.54
CA TYR A 87 3.73 -9.77 5.49
C TYR A 87 5.11 -9.38 5.00
N TRP A 88 6.09 -9.46 5.88
CA TRP A 88 7.48 -9.17 5.59
C TRP A 88 8.16 -10.35 4.89
N PRO A 89 9.16 -10.10 4.04
CA PRO A 89 9.87 -11.15 3.32
C PRO A 89 10.67 -12.08 4.23
N ASN A 90 10.97 -11.67 5.47
CA ASN A 90 11.59 -12.50 6.50
C ASN A 90 10.63 -13.52 7.16
N GLY A 91 9.36 -13.57 6.73
CA GLY A 91 8.31 -14.43 7.28
C GLY A 91 7.56 -13.85 8.48
N GLN A 92 7.93 -12.66 8.97
CA GLN A 92 7.19 -11.96 10.00
C GLN A 92 5.91 -11.35 9.43
N SER A 93 4.87 -11.25 10.26
CA SER A 93 3.64 -10.55 9.90
C SER A 93 3.24 -9.57 10.98
N GLU A 94 2.78 -8.39 10.57
CA GLU A 94 2.27 -7.35 11.45
C GLU A 94 0.83 -7.02 11.09
N VAL A 95 -0.02 -6.82 12.10
CA VAL A 95 -1.43 -6.46 11.90
C VAL A 95 -1.71 -5.19 12.69
N ILE A 96 -2.24 -4.19 12.00
CA ILE A 96 -2.58 -2.89 12.54
C ILE A 96 -4.04 -2.61 12.19
N LYS A 97 -4.79 -2.04 13.13
CA LYS A 97 -6.22 -1.81 12.98
C LYS A 97 -6.57 -0.35 13.20
N ASP A 98 -7.74 0.05 12.72
CA ASP A 98 -8.33 1.36 12.98
C ASP A 98 -7.44 2.56 12.57
N ILE A 99 -6.85 2.48 11.38
CA ILE A 99 -6.01 3.55 10.83
C ILE A 99 -6.86 4.55 10.08
N ALA A 100 -6.83 5.82 10.48
CA ALA A 100 -7.55 6.88 9.80
C ALA A 100 -7.14 6.99 8.32
N ALA A 101 -8.07 7.37 7.46
CA ALA A 101 -7.77 7.65 6.07
C ALA A 101 -7.14 9.04 5.89
N ASN A 102 -6.77 9.33 4.64
CA ASN A 102 -6.16 10.55 4.13
C ASN A 102 -4.82 10.91 4.79
N GLN A 103 -4.00 9.89 5.06
CA GLN A 103 -2.69 10.07 5.66
C GLN A 103 -1.63 9.19 5.01
N ILE A 104 -0.38 9.56 5.29
CA ILE A 104 0.80 8.77 4.95
C ILE A 104 1.26 8.07 6.23
N GLY A 105 1.09 6.75 6.27
CA GLY A 105 1.60 5.90 7.34
C GLY A 105 3.02 5.44 7.03
N VAL A 106 3.91 5.52 8.01
CA VAL A 106 5.23 4.89 7.92
C VAL A 106 5.23 3.66 8.80
N LEU A 107 5.57 2.53 8.21
CA LEU A 107 5.59 1.22 8.86
C LEU A 107 7.02 0.72 8.86
N LYS A 108 7.57 0.44 10.03
CA LYS A 108 8.94 -0.03 10.16
C LYS A 108 8.93 -1.46 10.66
N GLU A 109 9.63 -2.33 9.95
CA GLU A 109 9.75 -3.76 10.27
C GLU A 109 10.17 -3.96 11.73
N GLY A 110 9.37 -4.72 12.48
CA GLY A 110 9.57 -5.04 13.89
C GLY A 110 9.22 -3.89 14.85
N HIS A 111 8.75 -2.75 14.35
CA HIS A 111 8.38 -1.58 15.15
C HIS A 111 6.92 -1.15 14.94
N GLY A 112 6.21 -1.71 13.95
CA GLY A 112 4.82 -1.34 13.68
C GLY A 112 4.66 0.02 13.02
N TRP A 113 3.50 0.63 13.28
CA TRP A 113 3.16 1.98 12.85
C TRP A 113 4.06 3.01 13.53
N VAL A 114 5.03 3.53 12.78
CA VAL A 114 5.84 4.65 13.20
C VAL A 114 5.02 5.90 12.96
N LYS A 115 4.65 6.61 14.03
CA LYS A 115 4.13 7.96 13.89
C LYS A 115 5.19 8.77 13.16
N SER A 116 4.93 9.14 11.92
CA SER A 116 5.72 10.18 11.27
C SER A 116 5.59 11.39 12.17
N ALA A 117 6.68 11.74 12.86
CA ALA A 117 6.83 13.04 13.46
C ALA A 117 6.84 14.05 12.31
N VAL A 118 5.66 14.40 11.80
CA VAL A 118 5.46 15.71 11.22
C VAL A 118 5.53 16.65 12.42
N SER A 119 6.77 16.99 12.76
CA SER A 119 7.08 18.15 13.56
C SER A 119 6.58 19.33 12.75
N SER A 120 5.36 19.79 13.04
CA SER A 120 4.95 21.13 12.68
C SER A 120 5.65 22.05 13.67
N GLN A 121 6.87 22.49 13.35
CA GLN A 121 7.47 23.76 13.75
C GLN A 121 8.76 24.00 12.97
#